data_AF-A0A5C7QRL7-F1
#
_entry.id   AF-A0A5C7QRL7-F1
#
_cell.length_a   1.000
_cell.length_b   1.000
_cell.length_c   1.000
_cell.angle_alpha   90.00
_cell.angle_beta   90.00
_cell.angle_gamma   90.00
#
_symmetry.space_group_name_H-M   'P 1'
#
loop_
_entity.id
_entity.type
_entity.pdbx_description
1 polymer ?
#
loop_
_entity_poly.entity_id
_entity_poly.type
_entity_poly.pdbx_seq_one_letter_code
_entity_poly.pdbx_strand_id
1 'polypeptide(L)' 'MTRVTPLDKLRVPLGGQEIELQQIDYEGGGMSLLRTRIREKSRFTVFEVDAQTAAEWGRALLRWAEAQEAS' A
#
# COMPACT_ATOMS: atom_id res chain seq x y z
N MET A 1 20.64 -0.50 9.59
CA MET A 1 20.23 -0.66 8.17
C MET A 1 18.75 -0.34 8.08
N THR A 2 18.25 0.14 6.95
CA THR A 2 16.80 0.24 6.73
C THR A 2 16.19 -1.16 6.78
N ARG A 3 15.22 -1.39 7.68
CA ARG A 3 14.50 -2.67 7.78
C ARG A 3 13.26 -2.61 6.91
N VAL A 4 13.06 -3.64 6.10
CA VAL A 4 11.85 -3.81 5.28
C VAL A 4 11.08 -5.01 5.81
N THR A 5 9.83 -4.80 6.19
CA THR A 5 8.93 -5.85 6.65
C THR A 5 7.77 -5.97 5.64
N PRO A 6 7.66 -7.07 4.87
CA PRO A 6 6.51 -7.30 4.01
C PRO A 6 5.22 -7.39 4.82
N LEU A 7 4.15 -6.75 4.35
CA LEU A 7 2.85 -6.75 5.02
C LEU A 7 1.80 -7.53 4.22
N ASP A 8 1.64 -7.21 2.93
CA ASP A 8 0.64 -7.84 2.08
C ASP A 8 1.02 -7.77 0.59
N LYS A 9 0.41 -8.65 -0.20
CA LYS A 9 0.51 -8.68 -1.66
C LYS A 9 -0.82 -9.05 -2.30
N LEU A 10 -1.35 -8.12 -3.09
CA LEU A 10 -2.60 -8.26 -3.82
C LEU A 10 -2.34 -8.30 -5.33
N ARG A 11 -3.16 -9.06 -6.05
CA ARG A 11 -3.17 -9.08 -7.50
C ARG A 11 -4.55 -8.69 -8.01
N VAL A 12 -4.63 -7.64 -8.81
CA VAL A 12 -5.88 -7.22 -9.44
C VAL A 12 -6.26 -8.25 -10.50
N PRO A 13 -7.44 -8.90 -10.42
CA PRO A 13 -7.84 -9.92 -11.38
C PRO A 13 -7.96 -9.37 -12.81
N LEU A 14 -8.47 -8.15 -12.93
CA LEU A 14 -8.61 -7.42 -14.18
C LEU A 14 -7.34 -6.58 -14.43
N GLY A 15 -6.52 -6.96 -15.41
CA GLY A 15 -5.31 -6.23 -15.79
C GLY A 15 -4.01 -6.74 -15.15
N GLY A 16 -4.10 -7.53 -14.09
CA GLY A 16 -2.96 -8.26 -13.51
C GLY A 16 -1.94 -7.39 -12.79
N GLN A 17 -2.31 -6.16 -12.39
CA GLN A 17 -1.47 -5.30 -11.56
C GLN A 17 -1.20 -5.97 -10.21
N GLU A 18 0.00 -5.78 -9.71
CA GLU A 18 0.40 -6.25 -8.37
C GLU A 18 0.52 -5.04 -7.44
N ILE A 19 -0.05 -5.14 -6.24
CA ILE A 19 0.09 -4.17 -5.17
C ILE A 19 0.79 -4.87 -4.01
N GLU A 20 1.94 -4.35 -3.60
CA GLU A 20 2.69 -4.85 -2.46
C GLU A 20 2.78 -3.76 -1.39
N LEU A 21 2.50 -4.14 -0.14
CA LEU A 21 2.58 -3.29 1.03
C LEU A 21 3.76 -3.73 1.90
N GLN A 22 4.59 -2.78 2.32
CA GLN A 22 5.76 -3.02 3.15
C GLN A 22 5.87 -1.94 4.22
N GLN A 23 6.24 -2.31 5.44
CA GLN A 23 6.73 -1.34 6.42
C GLN A 23 8.22 -1.10 6.18
N ILE A 24 8.62 0.17 6.19
CA ILE A 24 10.01 0.61 6.11
C ILE A 24 10.37 1.32 7.40
N ASP A 25 11.37 0.78 8.11
CA ASP A 25 11.94 1.42 9.29
C ASP A 25 13.32 1.98 8.93
N TYR A 26 13.45 3.30 8.93
CA TYR A 26 14.72 4.00 8.69
C TYR A 26 15.65 3.95 9.91
N GLU A 27 16.96 4.01 9.67
CA GLU A 27 17.94 4.07 10.76
C GLU A 27 17.74 5.31 11.65
N GLY A 28 18.10 5.20 12.93
CA GLY A 28 18.03 6.31 13.90
C GLY A 28 16.72 6.41 14.67
N GLY A 29 15.84 5.40 14.60
CA GLY A 29 14.57 5.38 15.35
C GLY A 29 13.53 6.35 14.80
N GLY A 30 13.65 6.72 13.52
CA GLY A 30 12.69 7.55 12.81
C GLY A 30 11.32 6.89 12.64
N MET A 31 10.40 7.63 12.02
CA MET A 31 9.03 7.17 11.76
C MET A 31 9.01 5.94 10.83
N SER A 32 8.28 4.89 11.21
CA SER A 32 7.93 3.79 10.31
C SER A 32 6.97 4.29 9.23
N LEU A 33 7.30 4.04 7.97
CA LEU A 33 6.46 4.41 6.83
C LEU A 33 5.87 3.17 6.17
N LEU A 34 4.67 3.31 5.62
CA LEU A 34 4.08 2.32 4.74
C LEU A 34 4.54 2.59 3.32
N ARG A 35 5.35 1.70 2.75
CA ARG A 35 5.69 1.68 1.34
C ARG A 35 4.65 0.90 0.56
N THR A 36 4.08 1.54 -0.46
CA THR A 36 3.24 0.88 -1.45
C THR A 36 3.98 0.75 -2.76
N ARG A 37 4.02 -0.45 -3.32
CA ARG A 37 4.60 -0.74 -4.63
C ARG A 37 3.50 -1.24 -5.55
N ILE A 38 3.25 -0.51 -6.63
CA ILE A 38 2.29 -0.91 -7.66
C ILE A 38 3.07 -1.26 -8.92
N ARG A 39 2.90 -2.48 -9.41
CA ARG A 39 3.49 -2.95 -10.65
C ARG A 39 2.41 -3.14 -11.71
N GLU A 40 2.64 -2.57 -12.87
CA GLU A 40 1.85 -2.80 -14.08
C GLU A 40 2.79 -3.14 -15.24
N LYS A 41 2.90 -4.43 -15.55
CA LYS A 41 3.87 -4.96 -16.54
C LYS A 41 5.32 -4.54 -16.19
N SER A 42 5.87 -3.60 -16.95
CA SER A 42 7.22 -3.02 -16.77
C SER A 42 7.20 -1.70 -16.00
N ARG A 43 6.02 -1.10 -15.75
CA ARG A 43 5.88 0.15 -14.99
C ARG A 43 5.80 -0.15 -13.51
N PHE A 44 6.46 0.68 -12.73
CA PHE A 44 6.46 0.62 -11.28
C PHE A 44 6.18 1.99 -10.71
N THR A 45 5.28 2.05 -9.73
CA THR A 45 5.07 3.22 -8.88
C THR A 45 5.38 2.78 -7.45
N VAL A 46 6.30 3.51 -6.80
CA VAL A 46 6.66 3.28 -5.42
C VAL A 46 6.53 4.60 -4.69
N PHE A 47 5.78 4.60 -3.60
CA PHE A 47 5.64 5.75 -2.73
C PHE A 47 5.49 5.29 -1.28
N GLU A 48 5.72 6.21 -0.37
CA GLU A 48 5.66 5.97 1.07
C GLU A 48 4.70 6.97 1.69
N VAL A 49 3.96 6.51 2.69
CA VAL A 49 3.01 7.33 3.43
C VAL A 49 3.17 7.08 4.93
N ASP A 50 2.90 8.11 5.72
CA ASP A 50 2.81 8.00 7.17
C ASP A 50 1.54 7.24 7.61
N ALA A 51 1.45 6.93 8.90
CA ALA A 51 0.34 6.16 9.46
C ALA A 51 -1.02 6.87 9.35
N GLN A 52 -1.07 8.21 9.45
CA GLN A 52 -2.31 8.96 9.32
C GLN A 52 -2.83 8.89 7.88
N THR A 53 -1.96 9.19 6.92
CA THR A 53 -2.30 9.11 5.49
C THR A 53 -2.73 7.69 5.09
N ALA A 54 -2.06 6.65 5.60
CA ALA A 54 -2.45 5.25 5.37
C ALA A 54 -3.85 4.94 5.91
N ALA A 55 -4.20 5.41 7.11
CA ALA A 55 -5.51 5.18 7.71
C ALA A 55 -6.63 5.89 6.93
N GLU A 56 -6.38 7.12 6.48
CA GLU A 56 -7.34 7.87 5.65
C GLU A 56 -7.58 7.21 4.29
N TRP A 57 -6.50 6.76 3.64
CA TRP A 57 -6.59 6.04 2.38
C TRP A 57 -7.33 4.71 2.52
N GLY A 58 -7.00 3.90 3.53
CA GLY A 58 -7.69 2.63 3.80
C GLY A 58 -9.20 2.81 4.01
N ARG A 59 -9.60 3.82 4.78
CA ARG A 59 -11.03 4.15 4.96
C ARG A 59 -11.71 4.56 3.65
N ALA A 60 -11.00 5.26 2.76
CA ALA A 60 -11.56 5.64 1.45
C ALA A 60 -11.79 4.41 0.55
N LEU A 61 -10.86 3.44 0.56
CA LEU A 61 -11.00 2.18 -0.17
C LEU A 61 -12.21 1.37 0.33
N LEU A 62 -12.36 1.24 1.66
CA LEU A 62 -13.47 0.51 2.27
C LEU A 62 -14.82 1.14 1.93
N ARG A 63 -14.96 2.47 2.09
CA ARG A 63 -16.21 3.17 1.72
C ARG A 63 -16.61 2.94 0.26
N TRP A 64 -15.64 2.87 -0.65
CA TRP A 64 -15.94 2.60 -2.06
C TRP A 64 -16.44 1.16 -2.27
N ALA A 65 -15.80 0.17 -1.61
CA ALA A 65 -16.19 -1.23 -1.71
C ALA A 65 -17.60 -1.48 -1.15
N GLU A 66 -17.91 -0.92 0.02
CA GLU A 66 -19.23 -1.00 0.66
C GLU A 66 -20.34 -0.45 -0.26
N ALA A 67 -20.06 0.64 -0.99
CA ALA A 67 -21.02 1.21 -1.93
C ALA A 67 -21.34 0.30 -3.13
N GLN A 68 -20.44 -0.64 -3.49
CA GLN A 68 -20.69 -1.59 -4.58
C GLN A 68 -21.62 -2.74 -4.14
N GLU A 69 -21.60 -3.10 -2.86
CA GLU A 69 -22.46 -4.16 -2.31
C GLU A 69 -23.91 -3.69 -2.11
N ALA A 70 -24.11 -2.38 -1.93
CA ALA A 70 -25.43 -1.77 -1.80
C ALA A 70 -26.13 -1.48 -3.14
N SER A 71 -25.48 -1.79 -4.27
CA SER A 71 -25.95 -1.50 -5.65
C SER A 71 -26.51 -2.73 -6.36
#